data_AF-A0A5M5C100-F1
#
_entry.id   AF-A0A5M5C100-F1
#
_cell.length_a   1.000
_cell.length_b   1.000
_cell.length_c   1.000
_cell.angle_alpha   90.00
_cell.angle_beta   90.00
_cell.angle_gamma   90.00
#
_symmetry.space_group_name_H-M   'P 1'
#
loop_
_entity.id
_entity.type
_entity.pdbx_description
1 polymer ?
#
loop_
_entity_poly.entity_id
_entity_poly.type
_entity_poly.pdbx_seq_one_letter_code
_entity_poly.pdbx_strand_id
1 'polypeptide(L)'
;KGQGMTIAVIDAGFHNVDKIDAMKNIHILGVRDFVNPEADIYAESSHGMSVLSCMAMNQPHVMIGTAPEASYWLLRSEDEYSENLVEQDYWAAAIEFADSVGVDLVNTSLGYYSFDDPAKNYRYRDLNGHYALMSREAAKAADKGMVVVCSAGNSGAGSWKKITPPGDAENIITVGAVNKRGELAPFSSVGNTADGRVKPDVVAVGLNSDVMGTDGNLRRANGTSFSSPIMCGMVACLWQACPKLTAKQIIDLVRQSGDRADFPDNIYGYGIPDLWKAYLNSSSKEKK
;
A
#
# COMPACT_ATOMS: atom_id res chain seq x y z
N LYS A 1 12.64 -9.05 -8.40
CA LYS A 1 11.99 -8.06 -9.29
C LYS A 1 10.48 -8.29 -9.41
N GLY A 2 9.91 -9.24 -8.66
CA GLY A 2 8.47 -9.49 -8.64
C GLY A 2 7.98 -10.51 -9.67
N GLN A 3 8.86 -11.06 -10.51
CA GLN A 3 8.47 -12.10 -11.48
C GLN A 3 7.75 -13.28 -10.82
N GLY A 4 6.57 -13.61 -11.33
CA GLY A 4 5.72 -14.67 -10.80
C GLY A 4 4.83 -14.26 -9.62
N MET A 5 4.99 -13.04 -9.09
CA MET A 5 4.09 -12.46 -8.10
C MET A 5 2.95 -11.71 -8.79
N THR A 6 1.77 -11.76 -8.19
CA THR A 6 0.59 -11.00 -8.62
C THR A 6 0.19 -9.99 -7.57
N ILE A 7 0.03 -8.73 -7.96
CA ILE A 7 -0.27 -7.60 -7.07
C ILE A 7 -1.58 -6.92 -7.53
N ALA A 8 -2.55 -6.77 -6.64
CA ALA A 8 -3.69 -5.88 -6.86
C ALA A 8 -3.35 -4.46 -6.38
N VAL A 9 -3.64 -3.45 -7.20
CA VAL A 9 -3.59 -2.04 -6.82
C VAL A 9 -5.02 -1.55 -6.68
N ILE A 10 -5.44 -1.23 -5.45
CA ILE A 10 -6.77 -0.69 -5.14
C ILE A 10 -6.64 0.81 -4.89
N ASP A 11 -7.22 1.61 -5.78
CA ASP A 11 -7.02 3.06 -5.85
C ASP A 11 -8.22 3.81 -6.47
N ALA A 12 -8.08 5.10 -6.76
CA ALA A 12 -9.13 5.98 -7.30
C ALA A 12 -9.30 5.93 -8.83
N GLY A 13 -8.30 5.42 -9.54
CA GLY A 13 -8.27 5.44 -11.00
C GLY A 13 -6.86 5.25 -11.55
N PHE A 14 -6.76 4.96 -12.85
CA PHE A 14 -5.49 4.62 -13.49
C PHE A 14 -5.27 5.43 -14.76
N HIS A 15 -5.44 6.75 -14.67
CA HIS A 15 -5.40 7.66 -15.80
C HIS A 15 -4.24 7.40 -16.77
N ASN A 16 -4.54 7.22 -18.06
CA ASN A 16 -3.58 7.05 -19.15
C ASN A 16 -2.57 5.88 -19.02
N VAL A 17 -2.74 4.93 -18.11
CA VAL A 17 -1.85 3.76 -18.03
C VAL A 17 -1.79 2.99 -19.36
N ASP A 18 -2.90 2.95 -20.11
CA ASP A 18 -3.04 2.35 -21.44
C ASP A 18 -2.37 3.16 -22.57
N LYS A 19 -2.16 4.48 -22.36
CA LYS A 19 -1.69 5.42 -23.39
C LYS A 19 -0.23 5.81 -23.23
N ILE A 20 0.28 5.88 -22.00
CA ILE A 20 1.68 6.27 -21.73
C ILE A 20 2.61 5.16 -22.23
N ASP A 21 3.42 5.45 -23.26
CA ASP A 21 4.32 4.48 -23.89
C ASP A 21 5.27 3.80 -22.88
N ALA A 22 5.76 4.57 -21.92
CA ALA A 22 6.65 4.12 -20.85
C ALA A 22 6.01 3.06 -19.91
N MET A 23 4.67 2.97 -19.90
CA MET A 23 3.89 2.07 -19.04
C MET A 23 3.36 0.85 -19.80
N LYS A 24 3.44 0.82 -21.14
CA LYS A 24 2.93 -0.29 -21.97
C LYS A 24 3.63 -1.64 -21.74
N ASN A 25 4.80 -1.63 -21.11
CA ASN A 25 5.54 -2.84 -20.74
C ASN A 25 5.15 -3.39 -19.36
N ILE A 26 4.21 -2.76 -18.65
CA ILE A 26 3.65 -3.28 -17.40
C ILE A 26 2.73 -4.45 -17.73
N HIS A 27 2.90 -5.56 -17.03
CA HIS A 27 2.05 -6.74 -17.21
C HIS A 27 0.74 -6.59 -16.43
N ILE A 28 -0.29 -6.03 -17.08
CA ILE A 28 -1.63 -5.86 -16.53
C ILE A 28 -2.47 -7.09 -16.89
N LEU A 29 -2.95 -7.82 -15.88
CA LEU A 29 -3.82 -9.00 -16.04
C LEU A 29 -5.27 -8.62 -16.33
N GLY A 30 -5.70 -7.48 -15.82
CA GLY A 30 -7.02 -6.94 -16.06
C GLY A 30 -7.31 -5.74 -15.15
N VAL A 31 -8.47 -5.15 -15.38
CA VAL A 31 -8.96 -3.99 -14.63
C VAL A 31 -10.40 -4.21 -14.21
N ARG A 32 -10.80 -3.57 -13.11
CA ARG A 32 -12.20 -3.59 -12.66
C ARG A 32 -12.55 -2.33 -11.88
N ASP A 33 -13.67 -1.73 -12.24
CA ASP A 33 -14.24 -0.57 -11.53
C ASP A 33 -15.40 -1.04 -10.64
N PHE A 34 -15.29 -0.79 -9.33
CA PHE A 34 -16.31 -1.11 -8.34
C PHE A 34 -17.22 0.06 -8.01
N VAL A 35 -16.84 1.28 -8.41
CA VAL A 35 -17.63 2.51 -8.26
C VAL A 35 -18.62 2.63 -9.41
N ASN A 36 -18.14 2.51 -10.65
CA ASN A 36 -18.95 2.55 -11.86
C ASN A 36 -18.45 1.49 -12.87
N PRO A 37 -19.06 0.29 -12.90
CA PRO A 37 -18.60 -0.82 -13.75
C PRO A 37 -18.55 -0.54 -15.26
N GLU A 38 -19.31 0.46 -15.73
CA GLU A 38 -19.35 0.84 -17.15
C GLU A 38 -18.34 1.95 -17.51
N ALA A 39 -17.64 2.51 -16.51
CA ALA A 39 -16.66 3.58 -16.73
C ALA A 39 -15.35 3.05 -17.31
N ASP A 40 -14.65 3.93 -18.04
CA ASP A 40 -13.27 3.71 -18.43
C ASP A 40 -12.35 4.10 -17.26
N ILE A 41 -11.82 3.10 -16.56
CA ILE A 41 -10.90 3.29 -15.43
C ILE A 41 -9.64 4.10 -15.79
N TYR A 42 -9.26 4.13 -17.08
CA TYR A 42 -8.13 4.90 -17.59
C TYR A 42 -8.47 6.36 -17.89
N ALA A 43 -9.75 6.74 -17.79
CA ALA A 43 -10.22 8.13 -17.85
C ALA A 43 -10.40 8.76 -16.46
N GLU A 44 -10.42 7.95 -15.40
CA GLU A 44 -10.57 8.37 -14.00
C GLU A 44 -9.26 8.95 -13.43
N SER A 45 -9.17 9.06 -12.10
CA SER A 45 -8.04 9.65 -11.36
C SER A 45 -6.66 9.21 -11.84
N SER A 46 -5.70 10.13 -11.74
CA SER A 46 -4.29 9.84 -12.00
C SER A 46 -3.52 9.31 -10.79
N HIS A 47 -4.12 9.31 -9.60
CA HIS A 47 -3.44 8.91 -8.37
C HIS A 47 -2.96 7.44 -8.44
N GLY A 48 -3.84 6.51 -8.81
CA GLY A 48 -3.49 5.10 -8.95
C GLY A 48 -2.49 4.82 -10.07
N MET A 49 -2.45 5.63 -11.13
CA MET A 49 -1.38 5.58 -12.14
C MET A 49 -0.01 5.92 -11.52
N SER A 50 0.09 7.01 -10.76
CA SER A 50 1.33 7.38 -10.09
C SER A 50 1.73 6.36 -9.02
N VAL A 51 0.77 5.79 -8.28
CA VAL A 51 1.00 4.70 -7.31
C VAL A 51 1.53 3.44 -8.00
N LEU A 52 0.89 3.00 -9.09
CA LEU A 52 1.34 1.87 -9.90
C LEU A 52 2.76 2.09 -10.41
N SER A 53 3.11 3.31 -10.81
CA SER A 53 4.43 3.63 -11.34
C SER A 53 5.57 3.32 -10.36
N CYS A 54 5.34 3.49 -9.05
CA CYS A 54 6.32 3.18 -8.00
C CYS A 54 6.70 1.69 -7.95
N MET A 55 5.81 0.79 -8.39
CA MET A 55 6.05 -0.65 -8.41
C MET A 55 6.42 -1.16 -9.80
N ALA A 56 5.69 -0.72 -10.82
CA ALA A 56 5.59 -1.43 -12.08
C ALA A 56 6.44 -0.86 -13.22
N MET A 57 6.88 0.40 -13.13
CA MET A 57 7.70 1.03 -14.18
C MET A 57 8.94 0.18 -14.49
N ASN A 58 9.21 -0.08 -15.77
CA ASN A 58 10.35 -0.91 -16.17
C ASN A 58 11.11 -0.29 -17.34
N GLN A 59 11.48 0.99 -17.22
CA GLN A 59 12.22 1.70 -18.26
C GLN A 59 13.57 2.17 -17.71
N PRO A 60 14.66 1.45 -18.05
CA PRO A 60 16.01 1.83 -17.64
C PRO A 60 16.33 3.29 -17.99
N HIS A 61 17.05 3.97 -17.09
CA HIS A 61 17.41 5.39 -17.18
C HIS A 61 16.25 6.40 -17.11
N VAL A 62 14.99 5.95 -17.10
CA VAL A 62 13.81 6.80 -16.88
C VAL A 62 13.25 6.54 -15.48
N MET A 63 12.70 5.35 -15.25
CA MET A 63 12.15 4.93 -13.96
C MET A 63 12.07 3.42 -13.90
N ILE A 64 12.54 2.84 -12.79
CA ILE A 64 12.35 1.43 -12.47
C ILE A 64 11.65 1.37 -11.13
N GLY A 65 10.45 0.80 -11.10
CA GLY A 65 9.69 0.54 -9.90
C GLY A 65 10.29 -0.61 -9.08
N THR A 66 9.71 -0.87 -7.92
CA THR A 66 10.24 -1.86 -6.98
C THR A 66 9.92 -3.32 -7.35
N ALA A 67 8.87 -3.57 -8.15
CA ALA A 67 8.50 -4.89 -8.66
C ALA A 67 8.14 -4.87 -10.18
N PRO A 68 9.07 -4.46 -11.05
CA PRO A 68 8.78 -4.17 -12.46
C PRO A 68 8.42 -5.40 -13.31
N GLU A 69 8.62 -6.61 -12.80
CA GLU A 69 8.33 -7.86 -13.49
C GLU A 69 7.15 -8.62 -12.85
N ALA A 70 6.46 -8.03 -11.87
CA ALA A 70 5.21 -8.57 -11.32
C ALA A 70 4.03 -8.39 -12.28
N SER A 71 2.97 -9.15 -12.04
CA SER A 71 1.69 -9.01 -12.76
C SER A 71 0.71 -8.19 -11.92
N TYR A 72 -0.08 -7.33 -12.56
CA TYR A 72 -0.91 -6.35 -11.86
C TYR A 72 -2.40 -6.46 -12.20
N TRP A 73 -3.24 -6.36 -11.18
CA TRP A 73 -4.66 -6.05 -11.31
C TRP A 73 -4.90 -4.59 -10.90
N LEU A 74 -5.64 -3.83 -11.70
CA LEU A 74 -5.96 -2.43 -11.40
C LEU A 74 -7.43 -2.32 -11.01
N LEU A 75 -7.68 -1.98 -9.74
CA LEU A 75 -9.01 -2.03 -9.14
C LEU A 75 -9.38 -0.63 -8.64
N ARG A 76 -10.47 -0.06 -9.16
CA ARG A 76 -10.98 1.23 -8.68
C ARG A 76 -12.04 1.03 -7.62
N SER A 77 -11.88 1.68 -6.47
CA SER A 77 -12.85 1.63 -5.37
C SER A 77 -13.21 2.98 -4.74
N GLU A 78 -12.50 4.06 -5.09
CA GLU A 78 -12.71 5.40 -4.54
C GLU A 78 -13.38 6.31 -5.56
N ASP A 79 -14.30 7.15 -5.06
CA ASP A 79 -15.00 8.17 -5.82
C ASP A 79 -14.49 9.56 -5.42
N GLU A 80 -13.64 10.19 -6.24
CA GLU A 80 -13.01 11.48 -5.91
C GLU A 80 -14.01 12.64 -5.70
N TYR A 81 -15.29 12.47 -6.06
CA TYR A 81 -16.30 13.52 -5.95
C TYR A 81 -17.00 13.56 -4.59
N SER A 82 -16.94 12.50 -3.77
CA SER A 82 -17.65 12.44 -2.49
C SER A 82 -17.03 11.44 -1.52
N GLU A 83 -17.01 11.75 -0.23
CA GLU A 83 -16.48 10.87 0.81
C GLU A 83 -17.62 10.20 1.57
N ASN A 84 -17.97 8.97 1.19
CA ASN A 84 -19.15 8.25 1.69
C ASN A 84 -18.80 6.86 2.19
N LEU A 85 -19.54 6.35 3.18
CA LEU A 85 -19.30 5.00 3.73
C LEU A 85 -19.35 3.89 2.67
N VAL A 86 -20.08 4.10 1.57
CA VAL A 86 -20.17 3.15 0.44
C VAL A 86 -18.82 2.86 -0.20
N GLU A 87 -17.85 3.77 -0.11
CA GLU A 87 -16.50 3.53 -0.62
C GLU A 87 -15.77 2.42 0.14
N GLN A 88 -16.14 2.18 1.40
CA GLN A 88 -15.65 1.01 2.13
C GLN A 88 -16.29 -0.29 1.64
N ASP A 89 -17.54 -0.25 1.16
CA ASP A 89 -18.18 -1.40 0.52
C ASP A 89 -17.53 -1.71 -0.84
N TYR A 90 -17.21 -0.68 -1.63
CA TYR A 90 -16.47 -0.84 -2.89
C TYR A 90 -15.06 -1.39 -2.64
N TRP A 91 -14.36 -0.88 -1.62
CA TRP A 91 -13.04 -1.39 -1.25
C TRP A 91 -13.11 -2.85 -0.77
N ALA A 92 -14.12 -3.19 0.03
CA ALA A 92 -14.37 -4.58 0.46
C ALA A 92 -14.59 -5.50 -0.75
N ALA A 93 -15.42 -5.10 -1.71
CA ALA A 93 -15.64 -5.86 -2.93
C ALA A 93 -14.36 -5.99 -3.78
N ALA A 94 -13.52 -4.95 -3.82
CA ALA A 94 -12.25 -4.97 -4.54
C ALA A 94 -11.24 -5.95 -3.93
N ILE A 95 -11.10 -5.98 -2.60
CA ILE A 95 -10.18 -6.92 -1.93
C ILE A 95 -10.70 -8.36 -1.97
N GLU A 96 -12.02 -8.58 -1.93
CA GLU A 96 -12.61 -9.90 -2.17
C GLU A 96 -12.40 -10.38 -3.60
N PHE A 97 -12.49 -9.48 -4.59
CA PHE A 97 -12.15 -9.83 -5.96
C PHE A 97 -10.67 -10.17 -6.10
N ALA A 98 -9.78 -9.42 -5.46
CA ALA A 98 -8.35 -9.69 -5.45
C ALA A 98 -8.04 -11.10 -4.92
N ASP A 99 -8.70 -11.50 -3.82
CA ASP A 99 -8.67 -12.89 -3.29
C ASP A 99 -9.15 -13.89 -4.35
N SER A 100 -10.29 -13.60 -5.01
CA SER A 100 -10.91 -14.51 -5.99
C SER A 100 -10.06 -14.79 -7.22
N VAL A 101 -9.21 -13.84 -7.62
CA VAL A 101 -8.27 -13.99 -8.75
C VAL A 101 -6.89 -14.48 -8.30
N GLY A 102 -6.71 -14.75 -7.01
CA GLY A 102 -5.50 -15.34 -6.45
C GLY A 102 -4.30 -14.40 -6.43
N VAL A 103 -4.50 -13.12 -6.10
CA VAL A 103 -3.33 -12.22 -5.92
C VAL A 103 -2.53 -12.60 -4.67
N ASP A 104 -1.22 -12.36 -4.72
CA ASP A 104 -0.34 -12.59 -3.57
C ASP A 104 -0.31 -11.35 -2.64
N LEU A 105 -0.25 -10.15 -3.24
CA LEU A 105 -0.19 -8.89 -2.50
C LEU A 105 -1.29 -7.92 -2.95
N VAL A 106 -1.67 -7.05 -2.04
CA VAL A 106 -2.54 -5.90 -2.30
C VAL A 106 -1.80 -4.65 -1.86
N ASN A 107 -1.68 -3.65 -2.75
CA ASN A 107 -1.38 -2.29 -2.35
C ASN A 107 -2.67 -1.47 -2.33
N THR A 108 -2.93 -0.76 -1.23
CA THR A 108 -3.96 0.27 -1.19
C THR A 108 -3.41 1.58 -0.65
N SER A 109 -3.54 2.62 -1.44
CA SER A 109 -3.10 3.97 -1.09
C SER A 109 -4.27 4.86 -0.69
N LEU A 110 -5.31 4.25 -0.13
CA LEU A 110 -6.57 4.84 0.29
C LEU A 110 -6.74 4.72 1.80
N GLY A 111 -7.50 5.65 2.41
CA GLY A 111 -7.94 5.46 3.78
C GLY A 111 -8.87 6.55 4.29
N TYR A 112 -9.87 6.13 5.06
CA TYR A 112 -11.03 6.96 5.38
C TYR A 112 -11.07 7.30 6.86
N TYR A 113 -11.40 8.55 7.21
CA TYR A 113 -11.70 8.93 8.60
C TYR A 113 -12.69 10.09 8.74
N SER A 114 -12.72 10.97 7.73
CA SER A 114 -13.72 12.03 7.60
C SER A 114 -14.59 11.71 6.41
N PHE A 115 -15.90 11.91 6.56
CA PHE A 115 -16.91 11.71 5.53
C PHE A 115 -17.72 12.99 5.35
N ASP A 116 -18.47 13.09 4.25
CA ASP A 116 -19.33 14.24 3.95
C ASP A 116 -20.38 14.49 5.03
N ASP A 117 -20.86 13.42 5.67
CA ASP A 117 -21.66 13.49 6.88
C ASP A 117 -20.76 13.35 8.12
N PRO A 118 -20.49 14.45 8.88
CA PRO A 118 -19.59 14.42 10.02
C PRO A 118 -20.03 13.49 11.15
N ALA A 119 -21.31 13.09 11.20
CA ALA A 119 -21.81 12.12 12.17
C ALA A 119 -21.22 10.71 11.95
N LYS A 120 -20.71 10.44 10.74
CA LYS A 120 -20.09 9.18 10.32
C LYS A 120 -18.57 9.17 10.52
N ASN A 121 -17.96 10.30 10.87
CA ASN A 121 -16.51 10.42 11.05
C ASN A 121 -16.02 9.46 12.13
N TYR A 122 -14.89 8.81 11.83
CA TYR A 122 -14.21 7.98 12.81
C TYR A 122 -13.57 8.83 13.90
N ARG A 123 -13.66 8.31 15.12
CA ARG A 123 -13.00 8.86 16.30
C ARG A 123 -11.78 8.01 16.59
N TYR A 124 -10.82 8.56 17.32
CA TYR A 124 -9.61 7.81 17.70
C TYR A 124 -9.94 6.43 18.29
N ARG A 125 -10.95 6.33 19.17
CA ARG A 125 -11.37 5.05 19.80
C ARG A 125 -11.85 3.97 18.82
N ASP A 126 -12.24 4.38 17.61
CA ASP A 126 -12.74 3.49 16.57
C ASP A 126 -11.56 2.85 15.79
N LEU A 127 -10.33 3.38 15.92
CA LEU A 127 -9.13 2.88 15.24
C LEU A 127 -8.52 1.69 15.97
N ASN A 128 -9.29 0.62 16.12
CA ASN A 128 -8.90 -0.60 16.83
C ASN A 128 -8.75 -1.81 15.90
N GLY A 129 -8.81 -1.63 14.58
CA GLY A 129 -8.71 -2.68 13.58
C GLY A 129 -9.98 -3.51 13.38
N HIS A 130 -11.00 -3.34 14.23
CA HIS A 130 -12.23 -4.15 14.22
C HIS A 130 -13.50 -3.34 13.95
N TYR A 131 -13.49 -2.03 14.18
CA TYR A 131 -14.65 -1.17 14.00
C TYR A 131 -14.91 -0.83 12.52
N ALA A 132 -13.90 -0.30 11.82
CA ALA A 132 -14.03 0.08 10.42
C ALA A 132 -14.17 -1.16 9.53
N LEU A 133 -15.10 -1.10 8.56
CA LEU A 133 -15.33 -2.20 7.62
C LEU A 133 -14.04 -2.54 6.87
N MET A 134 -13.38 -1.51 6.34
CA MET A 134 -12.13 -1.63 5.58
C MET A 134 -11.03 -2.37 6.38
N SER A 135 -10.89 -2.08 7.67
CA SER A 135 -9.88 -2.72 8.55
C SER A 135 -10.18 -4.20 8.80
N ARG A 136 -11.47 -4.54 8.99
CA ARG A 136 -11.89 -5.93 9.15
C ARG A 136 -11.67 -6.74 7.89
N GLU A 137 -12.00 -6.19 6.72
CA GLU A 137 -11.80 -6.88 5.43
C GLU A 137 -10.30 -7.00 5.08
N ALA A 138 -9.48 -5.99 5.42
CA ALA A 138 -8.03 -6.07 5.29
C ALA A 138 -7.43 -7.20 6.15
N ALA A 139 -7.86 -7.32 7.41
CA ALA A 139 -7.40 -8.39 8.30
C ALA A 139 -7.82 -9.78 7.80
N LYS A 140 -9.06 -9.93 7.31
CA LYS A 140 -9.55 -11.18 6.70
C LYS A 140 -8.74 -11.58 5.46
N ALA A 141 -8.45 -10.62 4.60
CA ALA A 141 -7.60 -10.82 3.42
C ALA A 141 -6.20 -11.31 3.82
N ALA A 142 -5.61 -10.71 4.85
CA ALA A 142 -4.33 -11.16 5.40
C ALA A 142 -4.38 -12.56 6.02
N ASP A 143 -5.47 -12.89 6.72
CA ASP A 143 -5.66 -14.22 7.31
C ASP A 143 -5.88 -15.32 6.28
N LYS A 144 -6.42 -14.98 5.10
CA LYS A 144 -6.49 -15.88 3.94
C LYS A 144 -5.15 -16.12 3.25
N GLY A 145 -4.13 -15.35 3.60
CA GLY A 145 -2.76 -15.56 3.10
C GLY A 145 -2.31 -14.55 2.05
N MET A 146 -3.01 -13.43 1.86
CA MET A 146 -2.48 -12.30 1.08
C MET A 146 -1.61 -11.41 1.97
N VAL A 147 -0.64 -10.69 1.38
CA VAL A 147 0.01 -9.56 2.07
C VAL A 147 -0.68 -8.27 1.66
N VAL A 148 -1.38 -7.65 2.60
CA VAL A 148 -1.98 -6.33 2.41
C VAL A 148 -1.00 -5.26 2.88
N VAL A 149 -0.67 -4.34 1.98
CA VAL A 149 0.18 -3.18 2.23
C VAL A 149 -0.66 -1.92 2.02
N CYS A 150 -0.68 -1.05 3.03
CA CYS A 150 -1.46 0.17 2.98
C CYS A 150 -0.67 1.39 3.41
N SER A 151 -1.09 2.55 2.92
CA SER A 151 -0.53 3.82 3.34
C SER A 151 -0.98 4.20 4.76
N ALA A 152 -0.10 4.85 5.54
CA ALA A 152 -0.44 5.28 6.90
C ALA A 152 -1.43 6.47 6.93
N GLY A 153 -1.50 7.28 5.88
CA GLY A 153 -2.26 8.51 5.81
C GLY A 153 -1.38 9.76 5.91
N ASN A 154 -1.91 10.88 5.40
CA ASN A 154 -1.17 12.15 5.24
C ASN A 154 -1.58 13.22 6.27
N SER A 155 -2.09 12.80 7.44
CA SER A 155 -2.67 13.72 8.43
C SER A 155 -1.71 14.14 9.54
N GLY A 156 -0.43 13.75 9.50
CA GLY A 156 0.56 13.96 10.57
C GLY A 156 0.73 15.41 11.04
N ALA A 157 0.62 16.36 10.11
CA ALA A 157 0.67 17.80 10.41
C ALA A 157 -0.69 18.41 10.74
N GLY A 158 -1.79 17.67 10.53
CA GLY A 158 -3.16 18.11 10.75
C GLY A 158 -3.62 17.95 12.20
N SER A 159 -4.92 18.18 12.43
CA SER A 159 -5.56 17.94 13.72
C SER A 159 -5.73 16.45 14.02
N TRP A 160 -5.98 15.65 12.98
CA TRP A 160 -6.17 14.20 13.10
C TRP A 160 -4.88 13.49 13.54
N LYS A 161 -3.75 13.69 12.84
CA LYS A 161 -2.42 13.09 13.08
C LYS A 161 -2.33 11.57 13.01
N LYS A 162 -3.45 10.88 13.15
CA LYS A 162 -3.50 9.44 13.30
C LYS A 162 -3.50 8.74 11.96
N ILE A 163 -3.10 7.47 12.00
CA ILE A 163 -3.33 6.55 10.90
C ILE A 163 -4.81 6.47 10.57
N THR A 164 -5.16 6.04 9.37
CA THR A 164 -6.55 5.87 8.93
C THR A 164 -6.81 4.41 8.56
N PRO A 165 -8.02 3.87 8.79
CA PRO A 165 -8.46 2.60 8.20
C PRO A 165 -8.11 2.52 6.71
N PRO A 166 -7.49 1.42 6.24
CA PRO A 166 -7.33 0.14 6.92
C PRO A 166 -6.04 0.01 7.73
N GLY A 167 -5.24 1.08 7.87
CA GLY A 167 -3.92 1.07 8.52
C GLY A 167 -3.90 0.66 10.00
N ASP A 168 -5.06 0.61 10.64
CA ASP A 168 -5.23 0.08 11.99
C ASP A 168 -5.52 -1.44 12.01
N ALA A 169 -5.65 -2.12 10.87
CA ALA A 169 -5.91 -3.55 10.83
C ALA A 169 -4.73 -4.40 11.35
N GLU A 170 -5.07 -5.59 11.83
CA GLU A 170 -4.10 -6.62 12.22
C GLU A 170 -3.53 -7.33 10.99
N ASN A 171 -2.35 -7.94 11.14
CA ASN A 171 -1.72 -8.79 10.11
C ASN A 171 -1.51 -8.12 8.73
N ILE A 172 -1.53 -6.79 8.65
CA ILE A 172 -1.18 -6.03 7.44
C ILE A 172 0.10 -5.20 7.66
N ILE A 173 0.66 -4.67 6.58
CA ILE A 173 1.78 -3.71 6.63
C ILE A 173 1.24 -2.30 6.37
N THR A 174 1.33 -1.45 7.37
CA THR A 174 1.01 -0.02 7.25
C THR A 174 2.29 0.79 7.10
N VAL A 175 2.37 1.62 6.07
CA VAL A 175 3.62 2.26 5.65
C VAL A 175 3.55 3.77 5.84
N GLY A 176 4.37 4.30 6.75
CA GLY A 176 4.60 5.73 6.90
C GLY A 176 5.57 6.29 5.86
N ALA A 177 5.72 7.61 5.82
CA ALA A 177 6.53 8.31 4.83
C ALA A 177 7.77 8.95 5.46
N VAL A 178 8.93 8.70 4.85
CA VAL A 178 10.19 9.42 5.09
C VAL A 178 10.68 10.06 3.79
N ASN A 179 11.68 10.94 3.89
CA ASN A 179 12.48 11.33 2.72
C ASN A 179 13.65 10.37 2.47
N LYS A 180 14.43 10.63 1.42
CA LYS A 180 15.61 9.84 1.03
C LYS A 180 16.75 9.84 2.08
N ARG A 181 16.68 10.66 3.12
CA ARG A 181 17.62 10.67 4.27
C ARG A 181 17.08 9.89 5.48
N GLY A 182 15.89 9.31 5.38
CA GLY A 182 15.23 8.62 6.50
C GLY A 182 14.57 9.56 7.52
N GLU A 183 14.43 10.85 7.22
CA GLU A 183 13.72 11.79 8.08
C GLU A 183 12.22 11.67 7.82
N LEU A 184 11.42 11.63 8.89
CA LEU A 184 9.96 11.53 8.78
C LEU A 184 9.39 12.69 7.97
N ALA A 185 8.50 12.38 7.04
CA ALA A 185 7.74 13.40 6.34
C ALA A 185 6.76 14.07 7.32
N PRO A 186 6.65 15.42 7.35
CA PRO A 186 5.76 16.11 8.29
C PRO A 186 4.30 15.69 8.20
N PHE A 187 3.86 15.25 7.02
CA PHE A 187 2.49 14.78 6.79
C PHE A 187 2.27 13.31 7.20
N SER A 188 3.31 12.51 7.46
CA SER A 188 3.13 11.09 7.77
C SER A 188 2.30 10.92 9.03
N SER A 189 1.15 10.26 8.91
CA SER A 189 0.32 9.88 10.05
C SER A 189 1.06 8.92 10.98
N VAL A 190 0.73 8.99 12.28
CA VAL A 190 1.38 8.27 13.37
C VAL A 190 0.37 7.46 14.18
N GLY A 191 0.81 6.40 14.85
CA GLY A 191 -0.02 5.61 15.76
C GLY A 191 -0.03 6.14 17.20
N ASN A 192 -0.23 5.27 18.19
CA ASN A 192 -0.67 3.88 18.09
C ASN A 192 -2.14 3.79 17.65
N THR A 193 -2.59 2.59 17.32
CA THR A 193 -4.03 2.26 17.29
C THR A 193 -4.65 2.45 18.68
N ALA A 194 -5.98 2.51 18.76
CA ALA A 194 -6.72 2.72 20.01
C ALA A 194 -6.53 1.59 21.04
N ASP A 195 -6.28 0.37 20.56
CA ASP A 195 -5.98 -0.83 21.35
C ASP A 195 -4.48 -1.00 21.63
N GLY A 196 -3.64 -0.02 21.27
CA GLY A 196 -2.24 0.06 21.68
C GLY A 196 -1.23 -0.65 20.77
N ARG A 197 -1.66 -1.19 19.62
CA ARG A 197 -0.73 -1.77 18.63
C ARG A 197 0.12 -0.68 17.98
N VAL A 198 1.38 -1.01 17.74
CA VAL A 198 2.32 -0.11 17.08
C VAL A 198 1.97 0.02 15.60
N LYS A 199 1.76 1.26 15.17
CA LYS A 199 1.55 1.67 13.78
C LYS A 199 2.21 3.04 13.53
N PRO A 200 2.65 3.37 12.30
CA PRO A 200 2.77 2.47 11.14
C PRO A 200 3.68 1.27 11.47
N ASP A 201 3.64 0.20 10.66
CA ASP A 201 4.54 -0.93 10.84
C ASP A 201 5.96 -0.55 10.44
N VAL A 202 6.11 0.12 9.31
CA VAL A 202 7.41 0.49 8.75
C VAL A 202 7.29 1.83 8.04
N VAL A 203 8.42 2.40 7.65
CA VAL A 203 8.44 3.59 6.80
C VAL A 203 9.22 3.34 5.52
N ALA A 204 8.81 4.03 4.46
CA ALA A 204 9.51 4.05 3.18
C ALA A 204 9.48 5.47 2.60
N VAL A 205 10.19 5.69 1.49
CA VAL A 205 10.27 7.00 0.85
C VAL A 205 8.87 7.42 0.37
N GLY A 206 8.32 8.46 0.97
CA GLY A 206 7.05 9.08 0.59
C GLY A 206 7.14 10.60 0.38
N LEU A 207 8.25 11.23 0.79
CA LEU A 207 8.53 12.65 0.59
C LEU A 207 9.56 12.83 -0.54
N ASN A 208 9.16 13.55 -1.60
CA ASN A 208 9.88 13.66 -2.86
C ASN A 208 10.14 12.29 -3.53
N SER A 209 9.13 11.44 -3.51
CA SER A 209 9.14 10.15 -4.21
C SER A 209 9.10 10.39 -5.72
N ASP A 210 9.90 9.62 -6.46
CA ASP A 210 9.89 9.66 -7.92
C ASP A 210 8.67 8.86 -8.43
N VAL A 211 7.86 9.48 -9.29
CA VAL A 211 6.61 8.92 -9.85
C VAL A 211 6.48 9.26 -11.33
N MET A 212 5.66 8.50 -12.05
CA MET A 212 5.26 8.86 -13.41
C MET A 212 4.13 9.89 -13.40
N GLY A 213 4.26 10.95 -14.20
CA GLY A 213 3.21 11.94 -14.46
C GLY A 213 2.27 11.52 -15.59
N THR A 214 1.12 12.19 -15.70
CA THR A 214 0.10 11.92 -16.72
C THR A 214 0.55 12.17 -18.16
N ASP A 215 1.65 12.88 -18.33
CA ASP A 215 2.34 13.17 -19.59
C ASP A 215 3.45 12.16 -19.92
N GLY A 216 3.64 11.12 -19.11
CA GLY A 216 4.70 10.14 -19.29
C GLY A 216 6.09 10.65 -18.89
N ASN A 217 6.17 11.78 -18.17
CA ASN A 217 7.42 12.30 -17.64
C ASN A 217 7.60 12.01 -16.16
N LEU A 218 8.86 11.83 -15.73
CA LEU A 218 9.20 11.65 -14.33
C LEU A 218 8.88 12.92 -13.52
N ARG A 219 8.22 12.75 -12.38
CA ARG A 219 7.86 13.81 -11.44
C ARG A 219 8.20 13.40 -10.02
N ARG A 220 8.11 14.37 -9.12
CA ARG A 220 8.18 14.15 -7.68
C ARG A 220 6.82 14.37 -7.05
N ALA A 221 6.44 13.48 -6.14
CA ALA A 221 5.21 13.57 -5.40
C ALA A 221 5.44 13.27 -3.91
N ASN A 222 4.47 13.71 -3.10
CA ASN A 222 4.50 13.61 -1.65
C ASN A 222 3.26 12.87 -1.16
N GLY A 223 3.44 11.84 -0.36
CA GLY A 223 2.35 11.10 0.28
C GLY A 223 2.78 9.73 0.75
N THR A 224 2.12 9.23 1.80
CA THR A 224 2.22 7.81 2.17
C THR A 224 1.71 6.90 1.06
N SER A 225 0.87 7.45 0.17
CA SER A 225 0.43 6.80 -1.06
C SER A 225 1.57 6.34 -1.97
N PHE A 226 2.76 6.91 -1.84
CA PHE A 226 3.96 6.50 -2.60
C PHE A 226 4.92 5.65 -1.77
N SER A 227 4.93 5.81 -0.44
CA SER A 227 5.73 4.92 0.43
C SER A 227 5.14 3.50 0.45
N SER A 228 3.81 3.37 0.47
CA SER A 228 3.10 2.09 0.41
C SER A 228 3.48 1.22 -0.80
N PRO A 229 3.34 1.69 -2.06
CA PRO A 229 3.68 0.87 -3.24
C PRO A 229 5.18 0.59 -3.34
N ILE A 230 6.05 1.53 -2.94
CA ILE A 230 7.50 1.27 -2.89
C ILE A 230 7.77 0.07 -1.99
N MET A 231 7.23 0.07 -0.76
CA MET A 231 7.37 -1.06 0.15
C MET A 231 6.68 -2.32 -0.39
N CYS A 232 5.48 -2.22 -0.96
CA CYS A 232 4.75 -3.36 -1.49
C CYS A 232 5.54 -4.11 -2.57
N GLY A 233 6.12 -3.41 -3.55
CA GLY A 233 6.95 -4.07 -4.56
C GLY A 233 8.28 -4.63 -4.01
N MET A 234 8.84 -3.99 -2.97
CA MET A 234 9.98 -4.54 -2.24
C MET A 234 9.60 -5.85 -1.52
N VAL A 235 8.44 -5.90 -0.87
CA VAL A 235 7.91 -7.11 -0.21
C VAL A 235 7.61 -8.21 -1.23
N ALA A 236 7.08 -7.87 -2.41
CA ALA A 236 6.89 -8.81 -3.50
C ALA A 236 8.23 -9.47 -3.91
N CYS A 237 9.31 -8.69 -4.00
CA CYS A 237 10.64 -9.23 -4.28
C CYS A 237 11.17 -10.13 -3.16
N LEU A 238 10.92 -9.79 -1.90
CA LEU A 238 11.31 -10.64 -0.77
C LEU A 238 10.55 -11.97 -0.80
N TRP A 239 9.24 -11.93 -1.03
CA TRP A 239 8.42 -13.14 -1.05
C TRP A 239 8.76 -14.03 -2.25
N GLN A 240 9.00 -13.44 -3.42
CA GLN A 240 9.56 -14.12 -4.58
C GLN A 240 10.84 -14.90 -4.23
N ALA A 241 11.73 -14.32 -3.42
CA ALA A 241 12.98 -14.94 -3.00
C ALA A 241 12.80 -15.97 -1.86
N CYS A 242 11.66 -16.00 -1.19
CA CYS A 242 11.34 -16.86 -0.06
C CYS A 242 9.99 -17.59 -0.27
N PRO A 243 9.84 -18.39 -1.34
CA PRO A 243 8.54 -18.90 -1.78
C PRO A 243 7.89 -19.91 -0.83
N LYS A 244 8.63 -20.43 0.17
CA LYS A 244 8.11 -21.34 1.19
C LYS A 244 7.47 -20.63 2.38
N LEU A 245 7.66 -19.32 2.49
CA LEU A 245 7.11 -18.54 3.60
C LEU A 245 5.66 -18.17 3.33
N THR A 246 4.89 -18.15 4.41
CA THR A 246 3.52 -17.62 4.42
C THR A 246 3.53 -16.09 4.44
N ALA A 247 2.41 -15.46 4.06
CA ALA A 247 2.23 -14.01 4.17
C ALA A 247 2.59 -13.46 5.56
N LYS A 248 2.13 -14.10 6.63
CA LYS A 248 2.41 -13.70 8.01
C LYS A 248 3.92 -13.73 8.32
N GLN A 249 4.62 -14.77 7.88
CA GLN A 249 6.08 -14.85 8.06
C GLN A 249 6.83 -13.79 7.26
N ILE A 250 6.35 -13.44 6.06
CA ILE A 250 6.92 -12.34 5.27
C ILE A 250 6.73 -11.00 5.99
N ILE A 251 5.53 -10.73 6.50
CA ILE A 251 5.23 -9.50 7.26
C ILE A 251 6.15 -9.40 8.50
N ASP A 252 6.29 -10.49 9.25
CA ASP A 252 7.15 -10.52 10.42
C ASP A 252 8.63 -10.33 10.06
N LEU A 253 9.10 -10.88 8.94
CA LEU A 253 10.46 -10.65 8.46
C LEU A 253 10.71 -9.19 8.09
N VAL A 254 9.74 -8.53 7.47
CA VAL A 254 9.81 -7.10 7.12
C VAL A 254 9.89 -6.24 8.38
N ARG A 255 9.06 -6.54 9.40
CA ARG A 255 9.14 -5.85 10.71
C ARG A 255 10.48 -6.10 11.40
N GLN A 256 10.94 -7.34 11.46
CA GLN A 256 12.19 -7.74 12.12
C GLN A 256 13.44 -7.22 11.42
N SER A 257 13.35 -6.83 10.14
CA SER A 257 14.47 -6.27 9.41
C SER A 257 14.58 -4.75 9.49
N GLY A 258 13.64 -4.10 10.16
CA GLY A 258 13.67 -2.66 10.43
C GLY A 258 14.80 -2.23 11.37
N ASP A 259 15.26 -0.99 11.20
CA ASP A 259 16.31 -0.38 12.02
C ASP A 259 15.88 -0.05 13.47
N ARG A 260 14.59 -0.21 13.81
CA ARG A 260 14.02 -0.04 15.15
C ARG A 260 13.32 -1.30 15.66
N ALA A 261 13.60 -2.46 15.09
CA ALA A 261 12.87 -3.70 15.41
C ALA A 261 12.89 -4.09 16.90
N ASP A 262 13.96 -3.77 17.63
CA ASP A 262 14.09 -4.06 19.06
C ASP A 262 13.24 -3.12 19.94
N PHE A 263 13.00 -1.89 19.48
CA PHE A 263 12.28 -0.84 20.21
C PHE A 263 11.40 -0.03 19.24
N PRO A 264 10.32 -0.63 18.70
CA PRO A 264 9.48 0.03 17.74
C PRO A 264 8.69 1.17 18.40
N ASP A 265 8.47 2.25 17.67
CA ASP A 265 7.77 3.44 18.14
C ASP A 265 6.52 3.74 17.29
N ASN A 266 5.70 4.69 17.73
CA ASN A 266 4.46 5.02 17.04
C ASN A 266 4.62 5.99 15.85
N ILE A 267 5.84 6.34 15.48
CA ILE A 267 6.18 7.33 14.45
C ILE A 267 6.78 6.62 13.23
N TYR A 268 7.83 5.85 13.46
CA TYR A 268 8.58 5.05 12.50
C TYR A 268 8.16 3.57 12.49
N GLY A 269 7.41 3.12 13.49
CA GLY A 269 7.11 1.70 13.65
C GLY A 269 8.37 0.91 14.00
N TYR A 270 8.56 -0.19 13.29
CA TYR A 270 9.77 -0.99 13.28
C TYR A 270 10.91 -0.35 12.45
N GLY A 271 10.65 0.80 11.81
CA GLY A 271 11.67 1.61 11.16
C GLY A 271 11.77 1.45 9.65
N ILE A 272 12.96 1.67 9.09
CA ILE A 272 13.26 1.45 7.65
C ILE A 272 13.75 0.00 7.48
N PRO A 273 13.00 -0.88 6.78
CA PRO A 273 13.39 -2.28 6.60
C PRO A 273 14.58 -2.45 5.65
N ASP A 274 15.52 -3.31 6.05
CA ASP A 274 16.53 -3.87 5.14
C ASP A 274 16.05 -5.24 4.64
N LEU A 275 15.51 -5.30 3.41
CA LEU A 275 14.99 -6.55 2.87
C LEU A 275 16.09 -7.53 2.43
N TRP A 276 17.32 -7.07 2.22
CA TRP A 276 18.44 -7.98 2.02
C TRP A 276 18.78 -8.72 3.31
N LYS A 277 18.81 -8.00 4.43
CA LYS A 277 18.91 -8.59 5.77
C LYS A 277 17.75 -9.57 6.05
N ALA A 278 16.52 -9.22 5.67
CA ALA A 278 15.36 -10.10 5.81
C ALA A 278 15.56 -11.44 5.06
N TYR A 279 16.03 -11.38 3.81
CA TYR A 279 16.31 -12.56 2.98
C TYR A 279 17.43 -13.45 3.55
N LEU A 280 18.51 -12.85 4.06
CA LEU A 280 19.59 -13.62 4.69
C LEU A 280 19.11 -14.33 5.96
N ASN A 281 18.24 -13.68 6.74
CA ASN A 281 17.67 -14.24 7.96
C ASN A 281 16.71 -15.40 7.69
N SER A 282 15.89 -15.35 6.64
CA SER A 282 15.02 -16.46 6.25
C SER A 282 15.82 -17.67 5.78
N SER A 283 16.82 -17.43 4.91
CA SER A 283 17.69 -18.47 4.35
C SER A 283 18.50 -19.21 5.42
N SER A 284 18.85 -18.51 6.51
CA SER A 284 19.57 -19.11 7.64
C SER A 284 18.68 -20.00 8.51
N LYS A 285 17.38 -19.72 8.58
CA LYS A 285 16.39 -20.55 9.28
C LYS A 285 16.04 -21.81 8.50
N GLU A 286 16.09 -21.79 7.17
CA GLU A 286 15.86 -22.99 6.34
C GLU A 286 17.02 -24.01 6.37
N LYS A 287 18.22 -23.61 6.81
CA LYS A 287 19.40 -24.48 6.90
C LYS A 287 19.58 -25.18 8.26
N LYS A 288 18.71 -24.89 9.23
CA LYS A 288 18.68 -25.53 10.56
C LYS A 288 17.51 -26.49 10.64
#